data_AF-A0A1N7JLJ7-F1
#
_entry.id   AF-A0A1N7JLJ7-F1
#
_cell.length_a   1.000
_cell.length_b   1.000
_cell.length_c   1.000
_cell.angle_alpha   90.00
_cell.angle_beta   90.00
_cell.angle_gamma   90.00
#
_symmetry.space_group_name_H-M   'P 1'
#
loop_
_entity.id
_entity.type
_entity.pdbx_description
1 polymer ?
#
loop_
_entity_poly.entity_id
_entity_poly.type
_entity_poly.pdbx_seq_one_letter_code
_entity_poly.pdbx_strand_id
1 'polypeptide(L)'
;MDVFEILAELERREEQIEIKLKKILQANLNPFPGDRIQKAKLLLKLIYEFKKHIQADEFIQAGMKMRDLEIEGLMILVEKSPSLK
;
A
#
# COMPACT_ATOMS: atom_id res chain seq x y z
N MET A 1 -8.53 6.81 -12.90
CA MET A 1 -8.46 5.40 -12.47
C MET A 1 -9.81 5.09 -11.85
N ASP A 2 -10.52 4.08 -12.32
CA ASP A 2 -11.81 3.70 -11.72
C ASP A 2 -11.61 2.87 -10.43
N VAL A 3 -12.71 2.58 -9.71
CA VAL A 3 -12.67 1.85 -8.44
C VAL A 3 -12.06 0.45 -8.58
N PHE A 4 -12.32 -0.25 -9.69
CA PHE A 4 -11.77 -1.59 -9.93
C PHE A 4 -10.26 -1.52 -10.18
N GLU A 5 -9.81 -0.53 -10.95
CA GLU A 5 -8.39 -0.30 -11.17
C GLU A 5 -7.65 0.04 -9.85
N ILE A 6 -8.28 0.83 -8.96
CA ILE A 6 -7.73 1.11 -7.62
C ILE A 6 -7.59 -0.17 -6.79
N LEU A 7 -8.64 -1.00 -6.74
CA LEU A 7 -8.63 -2.25 -5.98
C LEU A 7 -7.56 -3.22 -6.51
N ALA A 8 -7.44 -3.36 -7.83
CA ALA A 8 -6.43 -4.21 -8.46
C ALA A 8 -5.00 -3.72 -8.14
N GLU A 9 -4.77 -2.41 -8.15
CA GLU A 9 -3.48 -1.84 -7.74
C GLU A 9 -3.18 -2.10 -6.26
N LEU A 10 -4.19 -1.97 -5.38
CA LEU A 10 -4.04 -2.27 -3.95
C LEU A 10 -3.66 -3.74 -3.70
N GLU A 11 -4.31 -4.68 -4.38
CA GLU A 11 -3.97 -6.12 -4.32
C GLU A 11 -2.54 -6.37 -4.80
N ARG A 12 -2.15 -5.76 -5.93
CA ARG A 12 -0.78 -5.88 -6.45
C ARG A 12 0.26 -5.35 -5.46
N ARG A 13 -0.02 -4.25 -4.76
CA ARG A 13 0.89 -3.69 -3.74
C ARG A 13 0.96 -4.56 -2.49
N GLU A 14 -0.16 -5.09 -2.04
CA GLU A 14 -0.24 -6.02 -0.92
C GLU A 14 0.67 -7.23 -1.16
N GLU A 15 0.51 -7.90 -2.31
CA GLU A 15 1.32 -9.07 -2.68
C GLU A 15 2.83 -8.73 -2.71
N GLN A 16 3.20 -7.58 -3.28
CA GLN A 16 4.60 -7.14 -3.31
C GLN A 16 5.19 -6.93 -1.91
N ILE A 17 4.41 -6.34 -0.99
CA ILE A 17 4.84 -6.10 0.38
C ILE A 17 4.98 -7.43 1.12
N GLU A 18 4.02 -8.35 0.97
CA GLU A 18 4.08 -9.68 1.59
C GLU A 18 5.29 -10.48 1.12
N ILE A 19 5.56 -10.51 -0.19
CA ILE A 19 6.73 -11.18 -0.76
C ILE A 19 8.02 -10.58 -0.19
N LYS A 20 8.13 -9.24 -0.11
CA LYS A 20 9.31 -8.58 0.46
C LYS A 20 9.47 -8.87 1.94
N LEU A 21 8.38 -8.82 2.71
CA LEU A 21 8.38 -9.11 4.14
C LEU A 21 8.82 -10.56 4.40
N LYS A 22 8.28 -11.53 3.64
CA LYS A 22 8.69 -12.94 3.72
C LYS A 22 10.19 -13.10 3.46
N LYS A 23 10.72 -12.45 2.42
CA LYS A 23 12.17 -12.47 2.11
C LYS A 23 13.01 -11.88 3.24
N ILE A 24 12.57 -10.77 3.85
CA ILE A 24 13.27 -10.15 4.99
C ILE A 24 13.33 -11.11 6.18
N LEU A 25 12.22 -11.75 6.52
CA LEU A 25 12.14 -12.70 7.63
C LEU A 25 12.99 -13.95 7.37
N GLN A 26 12.97 -14.47 6.15
CA GLN A 26 13.78 -15.63 5.74
C GLN A 26 15.28 -15.33 5.71
N ALA A 27 15.68 -14.10 5.35
CA ALA A 27 17.08 -13.70 5.30
C ALA A 27 17.74 -13.60 6.68
N ASN A 28 16.94 -13.56 7.77
CA ASN A 28 17.41 -13.49 9.16
C ASN A 28 18.54 -12.46 9.36
N LEU A 29 18.32 -11.25 8.84
CA LEU A 29 19.35 -10.21 8.78
C LEU A 29 19.85 -9.80 10.17
N ASN A 30 21.16 -9.52 10.26
CA ASN A 30 21.80 -8.96 11.44
C ASN A 30 22.53 -7.66 11.06
N PRO A 31 22.16 -6.49 11.61
CA PRO A 31 21.14 -6.28 12.64
C PRO A 31 19.71 -6.62 12.19
N PHE A 32 18.86 -6.98 13.15
CA PHE A 32 17.46 -7.34 12.89
C PHE A 32 16.68 -6.13 12.33
N PRO A 33 15.99 -6.26 11.18
CA PRO A 33 15.40 -5.14 10.46
C PRO A 33 13.99 -4.79 10.97
N GLY A 34 13.87 -4.50 12.26
CA GLY A 34 12.60 -4.24 12.94
C GLY A 34 11.76 -3.15 12.29
N ASP A 35 12.35 -1.99 11.99
CA ASP A 35 11.66 -0.84 11.39
C ASP A 35 11.07 -1.18 10.02
N ARG A 36 11.80 -1.96 9.20
CA ARG A 36 11.30 -2.39 7.88
C ARG A 36 10.11 -3.32 8.01
N ILE A 37 10.13 -4.21 9.00
CA ILE A 37 9.02 -5.12 9.29
C ILE A 37 7.80 -4.34 9.80
N GLN A 38 8.00 -3.38 10.71
CA GLN A 38 6.92 -2.53 11.22
C GLN A 38 6.29 -1.70 10.10
N LYS A 39 7.11 -1.09 9.24
CA LYS A 39 6.62 -0.34 8.08
C LYS A 39 5.81 -1.23 7.13
N ALA A 40 6.28 -2.45 6.83
CA ALA A 40 5.53 -3.39 6.00
C ALA A 40 4.16 -3.72 6.61
N LYS A 41 4.09 -3.99 7.93
CA LYS A 41 2.83 -4.26 8.63
C LYS A 41 1.88 -3.07 8.60
N LEU A 42 2.40 -1.86 8.78
CA LEU A 42 1.61 -0.63 8.71
C LEU A 42 1.00 -0.45 7.32
N LEU A 43 1.80 -0.61 6.26
CA LEU A 43 1.31 -0.50 4.88
C LEU A 43 0.24 -1.54 4.57
N LEU A 44 0.40 -2.80 5.00
CA LEU A 44 -0.62 -3.84 4.82
C LEU A 44 -1.92 -3.49 5.54
N LYS A 45 -1.84 -2.97 6.77
CA LYS A 45 -3.01 -2.51 7.52
C LYS A 45 -3.75 -1.39 6.77
N LEU A 46 -3.02 -0.39 6.29
CA LEU A 46 -3.61 0.74 5.56
C LEU A 46 -4.24 0.31 4.23
N ILE A 47 -3.61 -0.62 3.49
CA ILE A 47 -4.19 -1.22 2.28
C ILE A 47 -5.51 -1.94 2.60
N TYR A 48 -5.52 -2.75 3.66
CA TYR A 48 -6.74 -3.44 4.11
C TYR A 48 -7.87 -2.45 4.44
N GLU A 49 -7.58 -1.41 5.24
CA GLU A 49 -8.56 -0.39 5.62
C GLU A 49 -9.08 0.37 4.38
N PHE A 50 -8.20 0.70 3.44
CA PHE A 50 -8.61 1.38 2.21
C PHE A 50 -9.54 0.51 1.36
N LYS A 51 -9.17 -0.75 1.08
CA LYS A 51 -10.03 -1.71 0.36
C LYS A 51 -11.39 -1.85 1.05
N LYS A 52 -11.41 -2.00 2.37
CA LYS A 52 -12.63 -2.14 3.17
C LYS A 52 -13.56 -0.93 2.99
N HIS A 53 -13.03 0.29 3.08
CA HIS A 53 -13.83 1.50 2.93
C HIS A 53 -14.35 1.68 1.49
N ILE A 54 -13.54 1.33 0.47
CA ILE A 54 -14.00 1.31 -0.93
C ILE A 54 -15.19 0.35 -1.09
N GLN A 55 -15.06 -0.88 -0.57
CA GLN A 55 -16.10 -1.92 -0.70
C GLN A 55 -17.39 -1.59 0.06
N ALA A 56 -17.31 -0.71 1.06
CA ALA A 56 -18.44 -0.24 1.85
C ALA A 56 -19.04 1.09 1.32
N ASP A 57 -18.57 1.60 0.19
CA ASP A 57 -18.92 2.91 -0.36
C ASP A 57 -18.63 4.09 0.61
N GLU A 58 -17.70 3.91 1.54
CA GLU A 58 -17.27 4.90 2.55
C GLU A 58 -16.14 5.79 2.00
N PHE A 59 -16.43 6.58 0.95
CA PHE A 59 -15.40 7.26 0.16
C PHE A 59 -14.56 8.29 0.93
N ILE A 60 -15.13 8.95 1.95
CA ILE A 60 -14.38 9.90 2.79
C ILE A 60 -13.30 9.15 3.57
N GLN A 61 -13.66 8.05 4.21
CA GLN A 61 -12.76 7.20 4.97
C GLN A 61 -11.73 6.54 4.04
N ALA A 62 -12.15 6.10 2.86
CA ALA A 62 -11.26 5.59 1.82
C ALA A 62 -10.21 6.64 1.41
N GLY A 63 -10.63 7.89 1.17
CA GLY A 63 -9.73 9.01 0.86
C GLY A 63 -8.73 9.32 1.99
N MET A 64 -9.14 9.20 3.25
CA MET A 64 -8.23 9.36 4.39
C MET A 64 -7.15 8.26 4.39
N LYS A 65 -7.53 7.00 4.15
CA LYS A 65 -6.57 5.88 4.07
C LYS A 65 -5.65 5.95 2.88
N MET A 66 -6.14 6.44 1.75
CA MET A 66 -5.29 6.77 0.60
C MET A 66 -4.21 7.78 1.01
N ARG A 67 -4.59 8.85 1.71
CA ARG A 67 -3.64 9.86 2.17
C ARG A 67 -2.62 9.31 3.17
N ASP A 68 -3.05 8.46 4.09
CA ASP A 68 -2.15 7.78 5.03
C ASP A 68 -1.11 6.92 4.28
N LEU A 69 -1.52 6.20 3.22
CA LEU A 69 -0.60 5.43 2.37
C LEU A 69 0.42 6.33 1.67
N GLU A 70 0.00 7.48 1.14
CA GLU A 70 0.90 8.45 0.51
C GLU A 70 1.94 9.00 1.51
N ILE A 71 1.53 9.31 2.74
CA ILE A 71 2.42 9.76 3.82
C ILE A 71 3.46 8.68 4.15
N GLU A 72 3.06 7.42 4.16
CA GLU A 72 3.96 6.28 4.36
C GLU A 72 4.83 5.95 3.13
N GLY A 73 4.64 6.67 2.02
CA GLY A 73 5.43 6.56 0.79
C GLY A 73 4.91 5.52 -0.22
N LEU A 74 3.65 5.10 -0.11
CA LEU A 74 3.00 4.21 -1.07
C LEU A 74 1.96 4.99 -1.90
N MET A 75 2.37 5.44 -3.09
CA MET A 75 1.50 6.11 -4.05
C MET A 75 0.66 5.08 -4.82
N ILE A 76 -0.67 5.18 -4.70
CA ILE A 76 -1.64 4.33 -5.42
C ILE A 76 -2.10 5.02 -6.71
N LEU A 77 -2.42 6.31 -6.64
CA LEU A 77 -2.77 7.10 -7.81
C LEU A 77 -1.49 7.65 -8.43
N VAL A 78 -1.07 7.11 -9.58
CA VAL A 78 -0.02 7.73 -10.38
C VAL A 78 -0.69 8.77 -11.26
N GLU A 79 -0.44 10.06 -11.00
CA GLU A 79 -0.69 11.07 -12.03
C GLU A 79 0.12 10.66 -13.25
N LYS A 80 -0.55 10.43 -14.39
CA LYS A 80 0.15 10.39 -15.67
C LYS A 80 0.81 11.75 -15.80
N SER A 81 2.08 11.87 -15.47
CA SER A 81 2.86 13.05 -15.82
C SER A 81 2.63 13.26 -17.32
N PRO A 82 2.10 14.42 -17.76
CA PRO A 82 2.06 14.69 -19.18
C PRO A 82 3.51 14.62 -19.64
N SER A 83 3.80 13.67 -20.52
CA SER A 83 5.07 13.63 -21.21
C SER A 83 5.20 14.98 -21.90
N LEU A 84 6.09 15.83 -21.37
CA LEU A 84 6.53 17.03 -22.06
C LEU A 84 7.21 16.53 -23.34
N LYS A 85 6.46 16.59 -24.43
CA LYS A 85 6.95 16.41 -25.79
C LYS A 85 7.82 17.60 -26.19
#